data_AF-U5KKZ8-F1
#
_entry.id   AF-U5KKZ8-F1
#
_cell.length_a   1.000
_cell.length_b   1.000
_cell.length_c   1.000
_cell.angle_alpha   90.00
_cell.angle_beta   90.00
_cell.angle_gamma   90.00
#
_symmetry.space_group_name_H-M   'P 1'
#
loop_
_entity.id
_entity.type
_entity.pdbx_description
1 polymer ?
#
loop_
_entity_poly.entity_id
_entity_poly.type
_entity_poly.pdbx_seq_one_letter_code
_entity_poly.pdbx_strand_id
1 'polypeptide(L)'
;MALIILSSSPLLYRIHAVLILSFMLQMAVTDALTGLLPGTFTRRFLIAGILSQITTDIWWLRATEIVSAAIVLFCLHKLVNRHRLNIGTGDLWLIAGITAWSGLYNAIWSVLLGAGGFVLWHSTWCIKGHKEGPLGPWLCLGHVLLLLDNLYQPLWVI
;
A
#
# COMPACT_ATOMS: atom_id res chain seq x y z
N MET A 1 -13.35 1.03 9.19
CA MET A 1 -12.85 1.30 10.56
C MET A 1 -13.56 0.49 11.64
N ALA A 2 -14.88 0.31 11.60
CA ALA A 2 -15.62 -0.45 12.62
C ALA A 2 -15.06 -1.88 12.87
N LEU A 3 -14.70 -2.61 11.80
CA LEU A 3 -14.11 -3.96 11.89
C LEU A 3 -12.75 -4.00 12.63
N ILE A 4 -11.94 -2.94 12.53
CA ILE A 4 -10.62 -2.87 13.17
C ILE A 4 -10.77 -2.67 14.69
N ILE A 5 -11.72 -1.84 15.09
CA ILE A 5 -12.04 -1.56 16.50
C ILE A 5 -12.57 -2.82 17.19
N LEU A 6 -13.35 -3.63 16.46
CA LEU A 6 -13.95 -4.88 16.94
C LEU A 6 -12.97 -6.07 16.99
N SER A 7 -11.77 -5.96 16.39
CA SER A 7 -10.80 -7.06 16.36
C SER A 7 -10.32 -7.45 17.77
N SER A 8 -9.85 -8.69 17.98
CA SER A 8 -9.31 -9.13 19.28
C SER A 8 -7.86 -8.67 19.53
N SER A 9 -7.23 -8.00 18.56
CA SER A 9 -5.81 -7.64 18.58
C SER A 9 -5.45 -6.67 19.73
N PRO A 10 -4.18 -6.62 20.20
CA PRO A 10 -3.75 -5.67 21.22
C PRO A 10 -3.96 -4.21 20.78
N LEU A 11 -4.16 -3.31 21.74
CA LEU A 11 -4.55 -1.91 21.49
C LEU A 11 -3.55 -1.16 20.59
N LEU A 12 -2.25 -1.41 20.74
CA LEU A 12 -1.21 -0.82 19.88
C LEU A 12 -1.35 -1.22 18.41
N TYR A 13 -1.67 -2.49 18.11
CA TYR A 13 -1.90 -2.96 16.74
C TYR A 13 -3.16 -2.35 16.13
N ARG A 14 -4.21 -2.12 16.94
CA ARG A 14 -5.42 -1.44 16.47
C ARG A 14 -5.15 0.03 16.13
N ILE A 15 -4.41 0.76 16.98
CA ILE A 15 -4.04 2.15 16.71
C ILE A 15 -3.18 2.22 15.43
N HIS A 16 -2.21 1.32 15.30
CA HIS A 16 -1.36 1.23 14.11
C HIS A 16 -2.19 0.97 12.84
N ALA A 17 -3.14 0.03 12.88
CA ALA A 17 -4.04 -0.26 11.77
C ALA A 17 -4.96 0.92 11.43
N VAL A 18 -5.49 1.64 12.42
CA VAL A 18 -6.33 2.85 12.20
C VAL A 18 -5.52 3.96 11.55
N LEU A 19 -4.26 4.16 11.96
CA LEU A 19 -3.36 5.13 11.35
C LEU A 19 -3.11 4.80 9.87
N ILE A 20 -2.72 3.56 9.56
CA ILE A 20 -2.52 3.10 8.19
C ILE A 20 -3.80 3.33 7.36
N LEU A 21 -4.96 2.93 7.88
CA LEU A 21 -6.22 3.05 7.16
C LEU A 21 -6.60 4.51 6.90
N SER A 22 -6.30 5.41 7.84
CA SER A 22 -6.57 6.85 7.69
C SER A 22 -5.77 7.44 6.54
N PHE A 23 -4.47 7.15 6.46
CA PHE A 23 -3.62 7.58 5.36
C PHE A 23 -4.06 6.96 4.03
N MET A 24 -4.37 5.66 4.01
CA MET A 24 -4.83 4.97 2.81
C MET A 24 -6.17 5.49 2.29
N LEU A 25 -7.11 5.81 3.18
CA LEU A 25 -8.38 6.40 2.79
C LEU A 25 -8.18 7.78 2.14
N GLN A 26 -7.34 8.63 2.74
CA GLN A 26 -6.99 9.93 2.16
C GLN A 26 -6.37 9.77 0.78
N MET A 27 -5.40 8.86 0.63
CA MET A 27 -4.74 8.60 -0.66
C MET A 27 -5.72 8.03 -1.71
N ALA A 28 -6.54 7.05 -1.34
CA ALA A 28 -7.50 6.43 -2.25
C ALA A 28 -8.61 7.39 -2.70
N VAL A 29 -9.13 8.21 -1.79
CA VAL A 29 -10.13 9.24 -2.14
C VAL A 29 -9.52 10.30 -3.03
N THR A 30 -8.30 10.75 -2.73
CA THR A 30 -7.62 11.74 -3.58
C THR A 30 -7.40 11.18 -4.97
N ASP A 31 -6.89 9.94 -5.09
CA ASP A 31 -6.66 9.30 -6.39
C ASP A 31 -7.94 9.05 -7.19
N ALA A 32 -9.03 8.67 -6.52
CA ALA A 32 -10.33 8.49 -7.16
C ALA A 32 -10.91 9.80 -7.70
N LEU A 33 -10.62 10.94 -7.05
CA LEU A 33 -11.13 12.26 -7.46
C LEU A 33 -10.25 12.94 -8.50
N THR A 34 -8.93 12.82 -8.42
CA THR A 34 -7.99 13.52 -9.33
C THR A 34 -7.46 12.63 -10.45
N GLY A 35 -7.60 11.30 -10.35
CA GLY A 35 -7.01 10.33 -11.28
C GLY A 35 -5.48 10.30 -11.24
N LEU A 36 -4.87 10.99 -10.29
CA LEU A 36 -3.43 11.17 -10.14
C LEU A 36 -3.08 11.14 -8.66
N LEU A 37 -2.19 10.22 -8.30
CA LEU A 37 -1.73 10.05 -6.93
C LEU A 37 -0.62 11.07 -6.60
N PRO A 38 -0.87 12.09 -5.75
CA PRO A 38 0.12 13.14 -5.50
C PRO A 38 1.25 12.60 -4.63
N GLY A 39 2.49 12.75 -5.11
CA GLY A 39 3.69 12.25 -4.42
C GLY A 39 3.93 12.84 -3.02
N THR A 40 3.30 13.96 -2.67
CA THR A 40 3.38 14.59 -1.35
C THR A 40 2.70 13.74 -0.26
N PHE A 41 1.57 13.12 -0.57
CA PHE A 41 0.84 12.28 0.39
C PHE A 41 1.51 10.92 0.59
N THR A 42 1.98 10.30 -0.49
CA THR A 42 2.68 9.01 -0.42
C THR A 42 4.01 9.11 0.32
N ARG A 43 4.74 10.23 0.18
CA ARG A 43 5.94 10.51 0.98
C ARG A 43 5.65 10.65 2.48
N ARG A 44 4.56 11.33 2.85
CA ARG A 44 4.14 11.45 4.26
C ARG A 44 3.80 10.08 4.85
N PHE A 45 3.10 9.24 4.08
CA PHE A 45 2.79 7.87 4.46
C PHE A 45 4.06 7.03 4.66
N LEU A 46 5.06 7.17 3.77
CA LEU A 46 6.35 6.49 3.92
C LEU A 46 7.13 6.94 5.16
N ILE A 47 7.22 8.25 5.40
CA ILE A 47 7.92 8.80 6.57
C ILE A 47 7.26 8.30 7.87
N ALA A 48 5.94 8.31 7.94
CA ALA A 48 5.20 7.80 9.09
C ALA A 48 5.43 6.30 9.31
N GLY A 49 5.52 5.51 8.23
CA GLY A 49 5.86 4.09 8.29
C GLY A 49 7.25 3.85 8.84
N ILE A 50 8.26 4.55 8.32
CA ILE A 50 9.65 4.46 8.82
C ILE A 50 9.70 4.81 10.31
N LEU A 51 9.06 5.91 10.72
CA LEU A 51 9.05 6.35 12.11
C LEU A 51 8.40 5.32 13.03
N SER A 52 7.34 4.65 12.58
CA SER A 52 6.67 3.61 13.34
C SER A 52 7.50 2.32 13.50
N GLN A 53 8.50 2.08 12.64
CA GLN A 53 9.34 0.88 12.73
C GLN A 53 10.58 1.10 13.59
N ILE A 54 11.03 2.34 13.74
CA ILE A 54 12.13 2.72 14.67
C ILE A 54 11.79 2.33 16.11
N THR A 55 10.50 2.34 16.46
CA THR A 55 10.03 1.96 17.81
C THR A 55 9.97 0.45 18.05
N THR A 56 10.41 -0.38 17.09
CA THR A 56 10.37 -1.85 17.19
C THR A 56 11.78 -2.45 17.21
N ASP A 57 11.96 -3.56 17.94
CA ASP A 57 13.26 -4.24 18.03
C ASP A 57 13.75 -4.83 16.68
N ILE A 58 12.87 -4.90 15.68
CA ILE A 58 13.10 -5.49 14.36
C ILE A 58 13.49 -4.43 13.31
N TRP A 59 13.80 -3.21 13.75
CA TRP A 59 14.07 -2.06 12.88
C TRP A 59 15.17 -2.32 11.82
N TRP A 60 16.22 -3.08 12.17
CA TRP A 60 17.30 -3.44 11.24
C TRP A 60 16.81 -4.26 10.05
N LEU A 61 16.04 -5.32 10.32
CA LEU A 61 15.47 -6.17 9.26
C LEU A 61 14.56 -5.31 8.37
N ARG A 62 13.69 -4.51 8.98
CA ARG A 62 12.77 -3.64 8.23
C ARG A 62 13.51 -2.59 7.40
N ALA A 63 14.60 -2.03 7.90
CA ALA A 63 15.43 -1.10 7.14
C ALA A 63 16.02 -1.77 5.89
N THR A 64 16.51 -3.02 6.00
CA THR A 64 17.01 -3.76 4.83
C THR A 64 15.92 -4.08 3.82
N GLU A 65 14.70 -4.40 4.26
CA GLU A 65 13.53 -4.59 3.39
C GLU A 65 13.15 -3.30 2.65
N ILE A 66 13.16 -2.15 3.34
CA ILE A 66 12.84 -0.85 2.74
C ILE A 66 13.92 -0.47 1.71
N VAL A 67 15.21 -0.64 2.04
CA VAL A 67 16.31 -0.33 1.13
C VAL A 67 16.26 -1.23 -0.11
N SER A 68 16.06 -2.53 0.06
CA SER A 68 15.94 -3.46 -1.07
C SER A 68 14.74 -3.14 -1.95
N ALA A 69 13.57 -2.86 -1.36
CA ALA A 69 12.39 -2.41 -2.09
C ALA A 69 12.65 -1.10 -2.85
N ALA A 70 13.30 -0.12 -2.21
CA ALA A 70 13.62 1.17 -2.82
C ALA A 70 14.57 1.01 -4.03
N ILE A 71 15.59 0.14 -3.92
CA ILE A 71 16.50 -0.16 -5.04
C ILE A 71 15.73 -0.78 -6.21
N VAL A 72 14.89 -1.78 -5.94
CA VAL A 72 14.08 -2.44 -6.97
C VAL A 72 13.13 -1.46 -7.64
N LEU A 73 12.41 -0.66 -6.85
CA LEU A 73 11.46 0.35 -7.36
C LEU A 73 12.19 1.45 -8.14
N PHE A 74 13.39 1.86 -7.72
CA PHE A 74 14.21 2.83 -8.44
C PHE A 74 14.71 2.28 -9.78
N CYS A 75 15.17 1.02 -9.79
CA CYS A 75 15.55 0.32 -11.03
C CYS A 75 14.35 0.20 -11.99
N LEU A 76 13.18 -0.22 -11.48
CA LEU A 76 11.94 -0.28 -12.25
C LEU A 76 11.54 1.09 -12.79
N HIS A 77 11.60 2.13 -11.95
CA HIS A 77 11.34 3.49 -12.37
C HIS A 77 12.24 3.89 -13.53
N LYS A 78 13.56 3.71 -13.40
CA LYS A 78 14.53 4.06 -14.44
C LYS A 78 14.32 3.25 -15.74
N LEU A 79 13.91 1.99 -15.63
CA LEU A 79 13.68 1.10 -16.77
C LEU A 79 12.41 1.49 -17.54
N VAL A 80 11.30 1.67 -16.82
CA VAL A 80 9.98 2.01 -17.39
C VAL A 80 9.96 3.44 -17.93
N ASN A 81 10.59 4.36 -17.20
CA ASN A 81 10.62 5.79 -17.53
C ASN A 81 11.75 6.14 -18.52
N ARG A 82 12.44 5.14 -19.09
CA ARG A 82 13.48 5.34 -20.12
C ARG A 82 12.91 5.91 -21.42
N HIS A 83 11.62 5.67 -21.69
CA HIS A 83 10.99 6.00 -22.98
C HIS A 83 9.67 6.81 -22.87
N ARG A 84 9.12 7.02 -21.68
CA ARG A 84 7.88 7.79 -21.45
C ARG A 84 8.07 8.73 -20.25
N LEU A 85 7.43 9.89 -20.28
CA LEU A 85 7.47 10.92 -19.23
C LEU A 85 6.68 10.49 -17.98
N ASN A 86 7.38 10.25 -16.87
CA ASN A 86 6.93 10.22 -15.47
C ASN A 86 5.62 9.49 -15.12
N ILE A 87 5.30 8.37 -15.78
CA ILE A 87 4.12 7.58 -15.44
C ILE A 87 4.38 6.77 -14.15
N GLY A 88 3.45 6.81 -13.19
CA GLY A 88 3.41 5.89 -12.05
C GLY A 88 4.38 6.19 -10.90
N THR A 89 4.96 7.39 -10.82
CA THR A 89 5.83 7.75 -9.68
C THR A 89 5.07 7.69 -8.35
N GLY A 90 3.82 8.16 -8.30
CA GLY A 90 2.97 8.08 -7.12
C GLY A 90 2.79 6.64 -6.62
N ASP A 91 2.46 5.71 -7.52
CA ASP A 91 2.20 4.31 -7.20
C ASP A 91 3.46 3.62 -6.65
N LEU A 92 4.64 3.92 -7.21
CA LEU A 92 5.91 3.42 -6.69
C LEU A 92 6.16 3.90 -5.25
N TRP A 93 5.89 5.17 -4.95
CA TRP A 93 6.00 5.69 -3.57
C TRP A 93 4.96 5.06 -2.63
N LEU A 94 3.76 4.72 -3.13
CA LEU A 94 2.74 4.03 -2.37
C LEU A 94 3.18 2.60 -2.02
N ILE A 95 3.75 1.85 -2.98
CA ILE A 95 4.30 0.52 -2.74
C ILE A 95 5.44 0.58 -1.73
N ALA A 96 6.36 1.54 -1.88
CA ALA A 96 7.42 1.78 -0.90
C ALA A 96 6.85 2.07 0.50
N GLY A 97 5.80 2.89 0.59
CA GLY A 97 5.10 3.13 1.84
C GLY A 97 4.56 1.83 2.45
N ILE A 98 3.85 1.02 1.67
CA ILE A 98 3.31 -0.27 2.14
C ILE A 98 4.42 -1.19 2.67
N THR A 99 5.57 -1.26 1.98
CA THR A 99 6.74 -2.04 2.46
C THR A 99 7.26 -1.53 3.80
N ALA A 100 7.25 -0.22 4.03
CA ALA A 100 7.69 0.35 5.30
C ALA A 100 6.75 0.01 6.46
N TRP A 101 5.44 -0.05 6.22
CA TRP A 101 4.46 -0.37 7.26
C TRP A 101 4.35 -1.87 7.57
N SER A 102 4.36 -2.71 6.54
CA SER A 102 3.96 -4.12 6.66
C SER A 102 5.04 -5.14 6.29
N GLY A 103 6.18 -4.66 5.80
CA GLY A 103 7.26 -5.51 5.29
C GLY A 103 7.12 -5.90 3.84
N LEU A 104 8.20 -6.43 3.28
CA LEU A 104 8.30 -6.75 1.86
C LEU A 104 7.31 -7.84 1.43
N TYR A 105 7.17 -8.91 2.23
CA TYR A 105 6.29 -10.04 1.91
C TYR A 105 4.82 -9.60 1.76
N ASN A 106 4.30 -8.89 2.77
CA ASN A 106 2.92 -8.38 2.75
C ASN A 106 2.72 -7.33 1.65
N ALA A 107 3.75 -6.53 1.36
CA ALA A 107 3.68 -5.58 0.25
C ALA A 107 3.52 -6.28 -1.10
N ILE A 108 4.29 -7.33 -1.38
CA ILE A 108 4.18 -8.09 -2.63
C ILE A 108 2.77 -8.67 -2.79
N TRP A 109 2.24 -9.29 -1.75
CA TRP A 109 0.86 -9.81 -1.76
C TRP A 109 -0.17 -8.70 -1.94
N SER A 110 0.01 -7.54 -1.31
CA SER A 110 -0.91 -6.41 -1.44
C SER A 110 -0.95 -5.88 -2.87
N VAL A 111 0.21 -5.84 -3.53
CA VAL A 111 0.34 -5.41 -4.92
C VAL A 111 -0.26 -6.45 -5.85
N LEU A 112 -0.04 -7.74 -5.60
CA LEU A 112 -0.67 -8.83 -6.37
C LEU A 112 -2.20 -8.79 -6.27
N LEU A 113 -2.74 -8.65 -5.06
CA LEU A 113 -4.19 -8.56 -4.84
C LEU A 113 -4.77 -7.28 -5.45
N GLY A 114 -4.10 -6.14 -5.27
CA GLY A 114 -4.53 -4.87 -5.83
C GLY A 114 -4.48 -4.86 -7.37
N ALA A 115 -3.36 -5.29 -7.95
CA ALA A 115 -3.22 -5.40 -9.41
C ALA A 115 -4.17 -6.45 -10.00
N GLY A 116 -4.35 -7.59 -9.33
CA GLY A 116 -5.31 -8.62 -9.74
C GLY A 116 -6.74 -8.09 -9.73
N GLY A 117 -7.15 -7.38 -8.67
CA GLY A 117 -8.44 -6.70 -8.59
C GLY A 117 -8.60 -5.66 -9.70
N PHE A 118 -7.57 -4.86 -9.97
CA PHE A 118 -7.56 -3.90 -11.07
C PHE A 118 -7.72 -4.57 -12.44
N VAL A 119 -7.04 -5.69 -12.70
CA VAL A 119 -7.14 -6.43 -13.97
C VAL A 119 -8.53 -7.04 -14.14
N LEU A 120 -9.11 -7.63 -13.10
CA LEU A 120 -10.47 -8.17 -13.12
C LEU A 120 -11.51 -7.07 -13.35
N TRP A 121 -11.33 -5.93 -12.69
CA TRP A 121 -12.16 -4.74 -12.88
C TRP A 121 -12.01 -4.18 -14.30
N HIS A 122 -10.79 -4.04 -14.81
CA HIS A 122 -10.53 -3.57 -16.17
C HIS A 122 -11.13 -4.52 -17.21
N SER A 123 -11.07 -5.84 -16.98
CA SER A 123 -11.69 -6.85 -17.83
C SER A 123 -13.22 -6.72 -17.90
N THR A 124 -13.87 -6.31 -16.80
CA THR A 124 -15.31 -6.05 -16.78
C THR A 124 -15.67 -4.67 -17.33
N TRP A 125 -14.77 -3.69 -17.22
CA TRP A 125 -14.95 -2.32 -17.71
C TRP A 125 -14.62 -2.12 -19.19
N CYS A 126 -13.81 -2.99 -19.80
CA CYS A 126 -13.58 -3.04 -21.25
C CYS A 126 -14.90 -3.20 -22.04
N ILE A 127 -15.94 -3.76 -21.42
CA ILE A 127 -17.28 -3.89 -22.02
C ILE A 127 -17.97 -2.51 -22.17
N LYS A 128 -17.57 -1.50 -21.37
CA LYS A 128 -18.17 -0.15 -21.33
C LYS A 128 -17.36 0.95 -22.04
N GLY A 129 -16.22 0.63 -22.65
CA GLY A 129 -15.51 1.55 -23.56
C GLY A 129 -14.76 2.74 -22.95
N HIS A 130 -14.60 2.82 -21.62
CA HIS A 130 -13.75 3.82 -20.96
C HIS A 130 -12.28 3.36 -20.92
N LYS A 131 -11.34 4.27 -21.26
CA LYS A 131 -9.94 3.91 -21.58
C LYS A 131 -8.98 3.83 -20.39
N GLU A 132 -9.24 4.51 -19.27
CA GLU A 132 -8.27 4.62 -18.17
C GLU A 132 -8.99 4.72 -16.82
N GLY A 133 -8.46 4.06 -15.78
CA GLY A 133 -9.00 4.09 -14.42
C GLY A 133 -7.87 4.17 -13.38
N PRO A 134 -8.12 4.74 -12.19
CA PRO A 134 -7.09 4.97 -11.19
C PRO A 134 -6.64 3.65 -10.54
N LEU A 135 -5.33 3.37 -10.57
CA LEU A 135 -4.72 2.16 -10.01
C LEU A 135 -4.57 2.24 -8.48
N GLY A 136 -4.41 3.44 -7.92
CA GLY A 136 -4.13 3.67 -6.51
C GLY A 136 -5.18 3.10 -5.54
N PRO A 137 -6.51 3.21 -5.78
CA PRO A 137 -7.51 2.71 -4.85
C PRO A 137 -7.50 1.18 -4.78
N TRP A 138 -7.14 0.51 -5.88
CA TRP A 138 -7.00 -0.95 -5.92
C TRP A 138 -5.79 -1.44 -5.13
N LEU A 139 -4.66 -0.76 -5.22
CA LEU A 139 -3.49 -1.05 -4.39
C LEU A 139 -3.78 -0.82 -2.90
N CYS A 140 -4.47 0.27 -2.55
CA CYS A 140 -4.94 0.50 -1.19
C CYS A 140 -5.86 -0.61 -0.70
N LEU A 141 -6.83 -1.05 -1.52
CA LEU A 141 -7.77 -2.12 -1.17
C LEU A 141 -7.04 -3.44 -0.91
N GLY A 142 -6.08 -3.80 -1.77
CA GLY A 142 -5.25 -5.01 -1.57
C GLY A 142 -4.51 -5.00 -0.24
N HIS A 143 -3.98 -3.85 0.18
CA HIS A 143 -3.33 -3.72 1.48
C HIS A 143 -4.32 -3.78 2.66
N VAL A 144 -5.50 -3.15 2.53
CA VAL A 144 -6.54 -3.19 3.56
C VAL A 144 -7.01 -4.63 3.81
N LEU A 145 -7.15 -5.46 2.78
CA LEU A 145 -7.53 -6.86 2.93
C LEU A 145 -6.48 -7.65 3.74
N LEU A 146 -5.19 -7.48 3.43
CA LEU A 146 -4.12 -8.12 4.18
C LEU A 146 -3.98 -7.59 5.61
N LEU A 147 -4.21 -6.29 5.81
CA LEU A 147 -4.25 -5.71 7.14
C LEU A 147 -5.38 -6.32 7.97
N LEU A 148 -6.55 -6.56 7.35
CA LEU A 148 -7.69 -7.19 8.00
C LEU A 148 -7.38 -8.65 8.34
N ASP A 149 -6.82 -9.41 7.40
CA ASP A 149 -6.41 -10.81 7.62
C ASP A 149 -5.43 -10.92 8.81
N ASN A 150 -4.37 -10.10 8.82
CA ASN A 150 -3.40 -10.07 9.93
C ASN A 150 -4.03 -9.66 11.28
N LEU A 151 -5.09 -8.85 11.28
CA LEU A 151 -5.74 -8.37 12.51
C LEU A 151 -6.75 -9.39 13.09
N TYR A 152 -7.28 -10.28 12.25
CA TYR A 152 -8.23 -11.34 12.63
C TYR A 152 -7.57 -12.73 12.78
N GLN A 153 -6.40 -12.96 12.17
CA GLN A 153 -5.60 -14.17 12.37
C GLN A 153 -4.98 -14.39 13.77
N PRO A 154 -4.82 -13.44 14.71
CA PRO A 154 -4.29 -13.79 16.03
C PRO A 154 -5.20 -14.72 16.86
N LEU A 155 -6.37 -15.12 16.33
CA LEU A 155 -7.27 -16.09 16.93
C LEU A 155 -7.01 -17.55 16.50
N TRP A 156 -6.23 -17.80 15.44
CA TRP A 156 -6.04 -19.16 14.89
C TRP A 156 -4.76 -19.86 15.36
N VAL A 157 -3.87 -19.15 16.05
CA VAL A 157 -2.66 -19.71 16.67
C VAL A 157 -2.78 -19.56 18.19
N ILE A 158 -3.72 -20.31 18.76
CA ILE A 158 -3.78 -20.60 20.20
C ILE A 158 -3.82 -22.12 20.34
#